data_AF-A0A970NV21-F1
#
_entry.id   AF-A0A970NV21-F1
#
_cell.length_a   1.000
_cell.length_b   1.000
_cell.length_c   1.000
_cell.angle_alpha   90.00
_cell.angle_beta   90.00
_cell.angle_gamma   90.00
#
_symmetry.space_group_name_H-M   'P 1'
#
loop_
_entity.id
_entity.type
_entity.pdbx_description
1 polymer ?
#
loop_
_entity_poly.entity_id
_entity_poly.type
_entity_poly.pdbx_seq_one_letter_code
_entity_poly.pdbx_strand_id
1 'polypeptide(L)'
;MFKSMESKGTNPIVHSPVTRALLIYFFPIFLGSIFQQSYNVVDAIIIGRYAGTAALGAIDATGSIQRLLINFVIGLAAGGSVLVARFVGAERNVEVVQTVRAILSFSLIGSFVLILLGTSLTPFFARAMRVPQDIFDKTVLYSRILFVGSPFLVFYNTGSGIIKAMGDAQSPFYYLLVGGFTNIVLDLIFVAAMGMGVVGAGLGTVLAQALSCLLVLKKVSRYRKELEETKSKNILDTTHILEMLAIGLPIGMQSVLY
;
A
#
# COMPACT_ATOMS: atom_id res chain seq x y z
N MET A 1 -3.96 -9.68 33.03
CA MET A 1 -4.29 -8.28 32.66
C MET A 1 -5.53 -8.23 31.74
N PHE A 2 -6.57 -9.01 32.08
CA PHE A 2 -7.82 -9.15 31.31
C PHE A 2 -9.00 -8.41 31.97
N LYS A 3 -8.74 -7.60 33.01
CA LYS A 3 -9.78 -6.91 33.80
C LYS A 3 -9.83 -5.39 33.58
N SER A 4 -9.16 -4.88 32.55
CA SER A 4 -9.13 -3.44 32.20
C SER A 4 -9.84 -3.13 30.87
N MET A 5 -10.42 -4.13 30.18
CA MET A 5 -11.14 -3.92 28.91
C MET A 5 -12.67 -3.96 29.07
N GLU A 6 -13.18 -4.12 30.30
CA GLU A 6 -14.63 -4.11 30.60
C GLU A 6 -15.20 -2.71 30.89
N SER A 7 -14.39 -1.65 30.88
CA SER A 7 -14.85 -0.30 31.24
C SER A 7 -14.41 0.75 30.22
N LYS A 8 -14.94 0.65 29.00
CA LYS A 8 -15.33 1.80 28.15
C LYS A 8 -16.04 1.31 26.89
N GLY A 9 -17.36 1.18 27.02
CA GLY A 9 -18.33 1.40 25.94
C GLY A 9 -18.18 0.56 24.67
N THR A 10 -18.76 -0.64 24.70
CA THR A 10 -19.59 -1.23 23.63
C THR A 10 -19.15 -0.98 22.20
N ASN A 11 -18.68 -2.04 21.54
CA ASN A 11 -18.39 -2.10 20.10
C ASN A 11 -19.50 -1.39 19.28
N PRO A 12 -19.23 -0.21 18.67
CA PRO A 12 -20.28 0.66 18.11
C PRO A 12 -20.97 0.08 16.87
N ILE A 13 -20.42 -1.01 16.31
CA ILE A 13 -20.98 -1.74 15.17
C ILE A 13 -22.26 -2.49 15.55
N VAL A 14 -22.41 -2.89 16.82
CA VAL A 14 -23.53 -3.74 17.28
C VAL A 14 -24.64 -2.92 17.98
N HIS A 15 -24.31 -1.74 18.55
CA HIS A 15 -25.22 -1.02 19.46
C HIS A 15 -25.52 0.45 19.10
N SER A 16 -24.95 1.00 18.02
CA SER A 16 -25.32 2.34 17.53
C SER A 16 -26.26 2.24 16.32
N PRO A 17 -27.14 3.22 16.06
CA PRO A 17 -27.89 3.26 14.81
C PRO A 17 -26.89 3.17 13.64
N VAL A 18 -27.10 2.21 12.75
CA VAL A 18 -26.19 1.81 11.65
C VAL A 18 -25.61 3.02 10.90
N THR A 19 -26.40 4.08 10.77
CA THR A 19 -26.03 5.37 10.18
C THR A 19 -24.83 6.05 10.85
N ARG A 20 -24.74 6.06 12.19
CA ARG A 20 -23.64 6.73 12.91
C ARG A 20 -22.32 5.98 12.79
N ALA A 21 -22.37 4.65 12.86
CA ALA A 21 -21.19 3.80 12.66
C ALA A 21 -20.70 3.88 11.20
N LEU A 22 -21.60 3.85 10.23
CA LEU A 22 -21.27 4.05 8.82
C LEU A 22 -20.64 5.43 8.57
N LEU A 23 -21.19 6.51 9.14
CA LEU A 23 -20.64 7.85 8.96
C LEU A 23 -19.22 7.99 9.55
N ILE A 24 -18.95 7.40 10.72
CA ILE A 24 -17.63 7.45 11.37
C ILE A 24 -16.55 6.70 10.58
N TYR A 25 -16.89 5.62 9.85
CA TYR A 25 -15.95 4.94 8.95
C TYR A 25 -15.91 5.59 7.56
N PHE A 26 -17.04 6.11 7.08
CA PHE A 26 -17.16 6.77 5.79
C PHE A 26 -16.28 8.01 5.71
N PHE A 27 -16.33 8.91 6.70
CA PHE A 27 -15.59 10.17 6.65
C PHE A 27 -14.07 9.96 6.51
N PRO A 28 -13.40 9.13 7.34
CA PRO A 28 -11.97 8.86 7.18
C PRO A 28 -11.62 8.21 5.85
N ILE A 29 -12.44 7.27 5.37
CA ILE A 29 -12.20 6.62 4.08
C ILE A 29 -12.35 7.61 2.93
N PHE A 30 -13.43 8.40 2.93
CA PHE A 30 -13.73 9.41 1.92
C PHE A 30 -12.68 10.52 1.87
N LEU A 31 -12.35 11.10 3.04
CA LEU A 31 -11.29 12.10 3.16
C LEU A 31 -9.93 11.52 2.78
N GLY A 32 -9.65 10.26 3.14
CA GLY A 32 -8.44 9.54 2.73
C GLY A 32 -8.32 9.45 1.22
N SER A 33 -9.40 9.07 0.54
CA SER A 33 -9.45 8.98 -0.92
C SER A 33 -9.27 10.35 -1.59
N ILE A 34 -9.93 11.41 -1.09
CA ILE A 34 -9.75 12.77 -1.61
C ILE A 34 -8.29 13.20 -1.45
N PHE A 35 -7.71 12.99 -0.27
CA PHE A 35 -6.33 13.37 0.02
C PHE A 35 -5.35 12.61 -0.88
N GLN A 36 -5.60 11.31 -1.10
CA GLN A 36 -4.80 10.50 -2.01
C GLN A 36 -4.94 10.95 -3.48
N GLN A 37 -6.10 11.45 -3.90
CA GLN A 37 -6.25 12.02 -5.24
C GLN A 37 -5.61 13.39 -5.37
N SER A 38 -5.71 14.24 -4.35
CA SER A 38 -4.98 15.51 -4.32
C SER A 38 -3.47 15.29 -4.40
N TYR A 39 -2.96 14.27 -3.71
CA TYR A 39 -1.56 13.83 -3.79
C TYR A 39 -1.15 13.50 -5.23
N ASN A 40 -1.93 12.65 -5.91
CA ASN A 40 -1.66 12.25 -7.29
C ASN A 40 -1.64 13.45 -8.26
N VAL A 41 -2.50 14.46 -8.01
CA VAL A 41 -2.54 15.69 -8.81
C VAL A 41 -1.32 16.57 -8.55
N VAL A 42 -0.92 16.74 -7.28
CA VAL A 42 0.25 17.57 -6.92
C VAL A 42 1.53 16.99 -7.50
N ASP A 43 1.74 15.68 -7.39
CA ASP A 43 2.91 15.00 -7.98
C ASP A 43 2.96 15.18 -9.51
N ALA A 44 1.81 15.00 -10.19
CA ALA A 44 1.71 15.24 -11.63
C ALA A 44 2.02 16.70 -12.02
N ILE A 45 1.60 17.69 -11.22
CA ILE A 45 1.91 19.11 -11.46
C ILE A 45 3.40 19.38 -11.26
N ILE A 46 4.01 18.83 -10.21
CA ILE A 46 5.44 18.99 -9.93
C ILE A 46 6.25 18.36 -11.07
N ILE A 47 5.95 17.12 -11.45
CA ILE A 47 6.61 16.45 -12.57
C ILE A 47 6.39 17.24 -13.87
N GLY A 48 5.17 17.67 -14.18
CA GLY A 48 4.89 18.47 -15.38
C GLY A 48 5.68 19.78 -15.45
N ARG A 49 5.79 20.49 -14.32
CA ARG A 49 6.48 21.79 -14.24
C ARG A 49 8.00 21.67 -14.31
N TYR A 50 8.59 20.62 -13.73
CA TYR A 50 10.04 20.47 -13.63
C TYR A 50 10.65 19.49 -14.65
N ALA A 51 9.86 18.57 -15.20
CA ALA A 51 10.30 17.60 -16.21
C ALA A 51 9.89 17.96 -17.64
N GLY A 52 8.89 18.83 -17.79
CA GLY A 52 8.26 19.13 -19.08
C GLY A 52 7.11 18.16 -19.42
N THR A 53 6.17 18.64 -20.25
CA THR A 53 4.95 17.91 -20.61
C THR A 53 5.23 16.59 -21.36
N ALA A 54 6.28 16.54 -22.18
CA ALA A 54 6.70 15.32 -22.87
C ALA A 54 7.17 14.23 -21.89
N ALA A 55 7.96 14.61 -20.87
CA ALA A 55 8.41 13.68 -19.84
C ALA A 55 7.24 13.20 -18.96
N LEU A 56 6.32 14.10 -18.58
CA LEU A 56 5.12 13.73 -17.84
C LEU A 56 4.26 12.72 -18.61
N GLY A 57 4.05 12.93 -19.92
CA GLY A 57 3.29 12.00 -20.76
C GLY A 57 3.93 10.62 -20.89
N ALA A 58 5.26 10.55 -21.04
CA ALA A 58 5.98 9.28 -21.09
C ALA A 58 5.99 8.54 -19.74
N ILE A 59 6.12 9.29 -18.64
CA ILE A 59 6.05 8.75 -17.28
C ILE A 59 4.65 8.21 -16.98
N ASP A 60 3.58 8.90 -17.39
CA ASP A 60 2.22 8.44 -17.12
C ASP A 60 1.87 7.19 -17.94
N ALA A 61 2.29 7.15 -19.22
CA ALA A 61 2.14 5.99 -20.07
C ALA A 61 2.85 4.75 -19.49
N THR A 62 4.14 4.88 -19.15
CA THR A 62 4.89 3.78 -18.52
C THR A 62 4.42 3.45 -17.10
N GLY A 63 3.91 4.46 -16.38
CA GLY A 63 3.35 4.34 -15.04
C GLY A 63 2.06 3.53 -14.98
N SER A 64 1.27 3.50 -16.05
CA SER A 64 0.04 2.68 -16.12
C SER A 64 0.33 1.19 -15.99
N ILE A 65 1.38 0.71 -16.68
CA ILE A 65 1.84 -0.70 -16.58
C ILE A 65 2.37 -1.00 -15.18
N GLN A 66 3.10 -0.05 -14.59
CA GLN A 66 3.61 -0.19 -13.24
C GLN A 66 2.47 -0.30 -12.22
N ARG A 67 1.46 0.57 -12.30
CA ARG A 67 0.27 0.52 -11.44
C ARG A 67 -0.44 -0.82 -11.56
N LEU A 68 -0.61 -1.33 -12.77
CA LEU A 68 -1.22 -2.64 -13.02
C LEU A 68 -0.52 -3.75 -12.23
N LEU A 69 0.81 -3.87 -12.37
CA LEU A 69 1.59 -4.92 -11.70
C LEU A 69 1.53 -4.78 -10.18
N ILE A 70 1.71 -3.56 -9.66
CA ILE A 70 1.71 -3.29 -8.22
C ILE A 70 0.32 -3.55 -7.63
N ASN A 71 -0.74 -3.03 -8.26
CA ASN A 71 -2.11 -3.19 -7.80
C ASN A 71 -2.53 -4.65 -7.83
N PHE A 72 -2.10 -5.43 -8.83
CA PHE A 72 -2.35 -6.86 -8.86
C PHE A 72 -1.80 -7.56 -7.61
N VAL A 73 -0.54 -7.29 -7.24
CA VAL A 73 0.07 -7.86 -6.02
C VAL A 73 -0.64 -7.38 -4.75
N ILE A 74 -1.01 -6.10 -4.68
CA ILE A 74 -1.78 -5.55 -3.56
C ILE A 74 -3.17 -6.20 -3.47
N GLY A 75 -3.83 -6.43 -4.60
CA GLY A 75 -5.15 -7.05 -4.67
C GLY A 75 -5.12 -8.51 -4.25
N LEU A 76 -4.10 -9.27 -4.69
CA LEU A 76 -3.84 -10.61 -4.17
C LEU A 76 -3.60 -10.58 -2.65
N ALA A 77 -2.84 -9.59 -2.16
CA ALA A 77 -2.59 -9.41 -0.74
C ALA A 77 -3.86 -9.05 0.07
N ALA A 78 -4.79 -8.32 -0.54
CA ALA A 78 -6.05 -7.90 0.07
C ALA A 78 -6.98 -9.09 0.38
N GLY A 79 -6.92 -10.17 -0.40
CA GLY A 79 -7.67 -11.41 -0.11
C GLY A 79 -7.35 -11.98 1.29
N GLY A 80 -6.10 -11.82 1.74
CA GLY A 80 -5.72 -12.23 3.08
C GLY A 80 -6.26 -11.31 4.17
N SER A 81 -6.41 -10.01 3.88
CA SER A 81 -7.03 -9.08 4.84
C SER A 81 -8.50 -9.45 5.10
N VAL A 82 -9.19 -9.99 4.10
CA VAL A 82 -10.56 -10.54 4.27
C VAL A 82 -10.57 -11.76 5.19
N LEU A 83 -9.61 -12.68 5.03
CA LEU A 83 -9.44 -13.82 5.94
C LEU A 83 -9.13 -13.37 7.37
N VAL A 84 -8.26 -12.37 7.53
CA VAL A 84 -7.99 -11.76 8.85
C VAL A 84 -9.27 -11.23 9.47
N ALA A 85 -10.08 -10.46 8.74
CA ALA A 85 -11.35 -9.93 9.26
C ALA A 85 -12.31 -11.05 9.68
N ARG A 86 -12.40 -12.12 8.87
CA ARG A 86 -13.22 -13.29 9.17
C ARG A 86 -12.75 -14.03 10.44
N PHE A 87 -11.44 -14.23 10.61
CA PHE A 87 -10.90 -14.91 11.80
C PHE A 87 -10.95 -14.04 13.05
N VAL A 88 -10.76 -12.72 12.93
CA VAL A 88 -10.99 -11.76 14.02
C VAL A 88 -12.44 -11.82 14.47
N GLY A 89 -13.40 -11.78 13.55
CA GLY A 89 -14.82 -11.88 13.87
C GLY A 89 -15.26 -13.24 14.45
N ALA A 90 -14.48 -14.29 14.20
CA ALA A 90 -14.69 -15.64 14.75
C ALA A 90 -13.86 -15.91 16.03
N GLU A 91 -13.17 -14.91 16.57
CA GLU A 91 -12.30 -15.01 17.76
C GLU A 91 -11.16 -16.05 17.62
N ARG A 92 -10.74 -16.33 16.38
CA ARG A 92 -9.72 -17.33 16.01
C ARG A 92 -8.32 -16.70 15.93
N ASN A 93 -7.77 -16.36 17.08
CA ASN A 93 -6.52 -15.58 17.20
C ASN A 93 -5.28 -16.26 16.60
N VAL A 94 -5.20 -17.59 16.65
CA VAL A 94 -4.06 -18.34 16.10
C VAL A 94 -4.04 -18.22 14.57
N GLU A 95 -5.21 -18.37 13.95
CA GLU A 95 -5.42 -18.27 12.51
C GLU A 95 -5.19 -16.83 12.03
N VAL A 96 -5.57 -15.82 12.82
CA VAL A 96 -5.22 -14.41 12.53
C VAL A 96 -3.71 -14.25 12.39
N VAL A 97 -2.93 -14.73 13.36
CA VAL A 97 -1.46 -14.62 13.34
C VAL A 97 -0.87 -15.37 12.14
N GLN A 98 -1.35 -16.58 11.86
CA GLN A 98 -0.88 -17.38 10.72
C GLN A 98 -1.19 -16.68 9.39
N THR A 99 -2.40 -16.15 9.24
CA THR A 99 -2.81 -15.41 8.04
C THR A 99 -1.97 -14.14 7.87
N VAL A 100 -1.73 -13.37 8.94
CA VAL A 100 -0.85 -12.19 8.89
C VAL A 100 0.56 -12.54 8.44
N ARG A 101 1.14 -13.66 8.93
CA ARG A 101 2.46 -14.12 8.50
C ARG A 101 2.47 -14.54 7.04
N ALA A 102 1.46 -15.27 6.59
CA ALA A 102 1.29 -15.68 5.20
C ALA A 102 1.21 -14.47 4.26
N ILE A 103 0.39 -13.48 4.61
CA ILE A 103 0.25 -12.23 3.86
C ILE A 103 1.59 -11.48 3.77
N LEU A 104 2.30 -11.30 4.89
CA LEU A 104 3.58 -10.58 4.89
C LEU A 104 4.66 -11.30 4.07
N SER A 105 4.71 -12.64 4.15
CA SER A 105 5.60 -13.44 3.30
C SER A 105 5.24 -13.35 1.83
N PHE A 106 3.95 -13.40 1.49
CA PHE A 106 3.47 -13.22 0.13
C PHE A 106 3.83 -11.83 -0.42
N SER A 107 3.61 -10.77 0.36
CA SER A 107 4.00 -9.40 -0.01
C SER A 107 5.50 -9.26 -0.22
N LEU A 108 6.33 -9.95 0.58
CA LEU A 108 7.78 -9.94 0.38
C LEU A 108 8.18 -10.59 -0.95
N ILE A 109 7.65 -11.79 -1.24
CA ILE A 109 7.91 -12.52 -2.48
C ILE A 109 7.39 -11.72 -3.68
N GLY A 110 6.15 -11.24 -3.61
CA GLY A 110 5.54 -10.41 -4.65
C GLY A 110 6.33 -9.14 -4.92
N SER A 111 6.82 -8.46 -3.88
CA SER A 111 7.66 -7.28 -4.03
C SER A 111 9.00 -7.57 -4.70
N PHE A 112 9.64 -8.70 -4.38
CA PHE A 112 10.88 -9.13 -5.04
C PHE A 112 10.64 -9.42 -6.52
N VAL A 113 9.53 -10.10 -6.85
CA VAL A 113 9.11 -10.34 -8.24
C VAL A 113 8.84 -9.03 -8.97
N LEU A 114 8.17 -8.06 -8.33
CA LEU A 114 7.92 -6.74 -8.90
C LEU A 114 9.20 -5.97 -9.20
N ILE A 115 10.19 -6.00 -8.32
CA ILE A 115 11.49 -5.38 -8.59
C ILE A 115 12.13 -6.04 -9.81
N LEU A 116 12.27 -7.37 -9.80
CA LEU A 116 12.98 -8.11 -10.85
C LEU A 116 12.31 -7.94 -12.22
N LEU A 117 10.99 -8.16 -12.30
CA LEU A 117 10.23 -8.03 -13.53
C LEU A 117 10.13 -6.57 -13.95
N GLY A 118 9.84 -5.67 -13.01
CA GLY A 118 9.67 -4.25 -13.27
C GLY A 118 10.91 -3.61 -13.85
N THR A 119 12.08 -3.78 -13.21
CA THR A 119 13.32 -3.15 -13.69
C THR A 119 13.80 -3.72 -15.02
N SER A 120 13.54 -5.01 -15.27
CA SER A 120 13.96 -5.71 -16.48
C SER A 120 13.04 -5.43 -17.67
N LEU A 121 11.73 -5.33 -17.43
CA LEU A 121 10.73 -5.07 -18.48
C LEU A 121 10.52 -3.58 -18.76
N THR A 122 10.92 -2.68 -17.85
CA THR A 122 10.79 -1.21 -18.04
C THR A 122 11.30 -0.74 -19.41
N PRO A 123 12.52 -1.11 -19.89
CA PRO A 123 13.01 -0.65 -21.20
C PRO A 123 12.27 -1.28 -22.38
N PHE A 124 11.66 -2.45 -22.19
CA PHE A 124 10.82 -3.09 -23.20
C PHE A 124 9.49 -2.35 -23.34
N PHE A 125 8.83 -2.05 -22.21
CA PHE A 125 7.58 -1.30 -22.20
C PHE A 125 7.76 0.15 -22.69
N ALA A 126 8.83 0.83 -22.29
CA ALA A 126 9.14 2.17 -22.78
C ALA A 126 9.32 2.19 -24.32
N ARG A 127 9.94 1.15 -24.89
CA ARG A 127 10.05 1.01 -26.36
C ARG A 127 8.71 0.70 -27.01
N ALA A 128 7.93 -0.20 -26.42
CA ALA A 128 6.60 -0.57 -26.93
C ALA A 128 5.64 0.64 -26.96
N MET A 129 5.75 1.53 -25.98
CA MET A 129 4.98 2.78 -25.90
C MET A 129 5.53 3.92 -26.76
N ARG A 130 6.58 3.65 -27.56
CA ARG A 130 7.21 4.62 -28.46
C ARG A 130 7.65 5.90 -27.73
N VAL A 131 8.21 5.75 -26.53
CA VAL A 131 8.77 6.87 -25.78
C VAL A 131 9.89 7.52 -26.61
N PRO A 132 9.83 8.83 -26.88
CA PRO A 132 10.86 9.57 -27.61
C PRO A 132 12.27 9.41 -27.01
N GLN A 133 13.29 9.35 -27.87
CA GLN A 133 14.68 9.05 -27.48
C GLN A 133 15.29 10.08 -26.52
N ASP A 134 14.88 11.34 -26.63
CA ASP A 134 15.32 12.47 -25.79
C ASP A 134 14.89 12.35 -24.32
N ILE A 135 13.83 11.58 -24.04
CA ILE A 135 13.30 11.35 -22.68
C ILE A 135 13.31 9.88 -22.26
N PHE A 136 13.77 8.98 -23.13
CA PHE A 136 13.76 7.54 -22.90
C PHE A 136 14.52 7.15 -21.63
N ASP A 137 15.78 7.59 -21.52
CA ASP A 137 16.63 7.23 -20.38
C ASP A 137 16.10 7.79 -19.06
N LYS A 138 15.56 9.01 -19.07
CA LYS A 138 14.93 9.63 -17.88
C LYS A 138 13.70 8.85 -17.44
N THR A 139 12.87 8.43 -18.39
CA THR A 139 11.66 7.63 -18.12
C THR A 139 12.04 6.26 -17.54
N VAL A 140 13.00 5.56 -18.15
CA VAL A 140 13.48 4.27 -17.67
C VAL A 140 14.08 4.38 -16.26
N LEU A 141 14.89 5.41 -16.00
CA LEU A 141 15.48 5.64 -14.69
C LEU A 141 14.39 5.89 -13.63
N TYR A 142 13.42 6.76 -13.94
CA TYR A 142 12.30 7.05 -13.04
C TYR A 142 11.48 5.81 -12.70
N SER A 143 11.04 5.06 -13.72
CA SER A 143 10.27 3.84 -13.51
C SER A 143 11.05 2.81 -12.68
N ARG A 144 12.37 2.67 -12.90
CA ARG A 144 13.21 1.80 -12.08
C ARG A 144 13.25 2.21 -10.62
N ILE A 145 13.38 3.51 -10.33
CA ILE A 145 13.35 4.04 -8.95
C ILE A 145 12.03 3.66 -8.28
N LEU A 146 10.90 3.86 -8.97
CA LEU A 146 9.60 3.53 -8.40
C LEU A 146 9.38 2.01 -8.25
N PHE A 147 9.88 1.17 -9.17
CA PHE A 147 9.85 -0.28 -9.00
C PHE A 147 10.68 -0.74 -7.80
N VAL A 148 11.84 -0.14 -7.57
CA VAL A 148 12.65 -0.38 -6.36
C VAL A 148 11.92 0.07 -5.10
N GLY A 149 11.11 1.13 -5.19
CA GLY A 149 10.24 1.61 -4.10
C GLY A 149 8.95 0.83 -3.89
N SER A 150 8.52 0.03 -4.87
CA SER A 150 7.26 -0.73 -4.83
C SER A 150 7.08 -1.62 -3.60
N PRO A 151 8.13 -2.23 -2.97
CA PRO A 151 7.94 -2.98 -1.74
C PRO A 151 7.32 -2.15 -0.63
N PHE A 152 7.72 -0.88 -0.47
CA PHE A 152 7.16 -0.01 0.57
C PHE A 152 5.66 0.23 0.35
N LEU A 153 5.26 0.45 -0.90
CA LEU A 153 3.87 0.62 -1.27
C LEU A 153 3.03 -0.64 -1.03
N VAL A 154 3.57 -1.81 -1.40
CA VAL A 154 2.91 -3.11 -1.17
C VAL A 154 2.74 -3.33 0.34
N PHE A 155 3.82 -3.24 1.12
CA PHE A 155 3.75 -3.45 2.58
C PHE A 155 2.85 -2.44 3.29
N TYR A 156 2.87 -1.17 2.87
CA TYR A 156 1.96 -0.16 3.40
C TYR A 156 0.50 -0.54 3.15
N ASN A 157 0.13 -0.90 1.91
CA ASN A 157 -1.26 -1.23 1.58
C ASN A 157 -1.71 -2.52 2.24
N THR A 158 -0.88 -3.57 2.17
CA THR A 158 -1.15 -4.85 2.81
C THR A 158 -1.31 -4.69 4.32
N GLY A 159 -0.37 -4.03 4.98
CA GLY A 159 -0.45 -3.82 6.43
C GLY A 159 -1.61 -2.90 6.83
N SER A 160 -1.93 -1.89 6.02
CA SER A 160 -3.12 -1.07 6.20
C SER A 160 -4.40 -1.91 6.11
N GLY A 161 -4.47 -2.85 5.16
CA GLY A 161 -5.56 -3.82 5.05
C GLY A 161 -5.70 -4.68 6.30
N ILE A 162 -4.60 -5.19 6.84
CA ILE A 162 -4.58 -5.97 8.09
C ILE A 162 -5.09 -5.13 9.28
N ILE A 163 -4.62 -3.89 9.44
CA ILE A 163 -5.05 -3.01 10.55
C ILE A 163 -6.55 -2.69 10.44
N LYS A 164 -7.05 -2.42 9.23
CA LYS A 164 -8.49 -2.21 8.98
C LYS A 164 -9.30 -3.47 9.28
N ALA A 165 -8.80 -4.65 8.89
CA ALA A 165 -9.45 -5.93 9.14
C ALA A 165 -9.59 -6.24 10.65
N MET A 166 -8.70 -5.71 11.48
CA MET A 166 -8.79 -5.77 12.95
C MET A 166 -9.70 -4.70 13.56
N GLY A 167 -10.37 -3.88 12.74
CA GLY A 167 -11.33 -2.87 13.18
C GLY A 167 -10.78 -1.45 13.31
N ASP A 168 -9.47 -1.22 13.09
CA ASP A 168 -8.85 0.10 13.20
C ASP A 168 -8.71 0.77 11.82
N ALA A 169 -9.70 1.55 11.42
CA ALA A 169 -9.64 2.31 10.17
C ALA A 169 -8.93 3.66 10.29
N GLN A 170 -8.75 4.17 11.51
CA GLN A 170 -8.21 5.52 11.73
C GLN A 170 -6.69 5.57 11.56
N SER A 171 -5.98 4.55 12.07
CA SER A 171 -4.52 4.56 12.07
C SER A 171 -3.91 4.54 10.66
N PRO A 172 -4.40 3.70 9.71
CA PRO A 172 -3.94 3.76 8.33
C PRO A 172 -4.17 5.12 7.68
N PHE A 173 -5.28 5.81 8.00
CA PHE A 173 -5.55 7.15 7.50
C PHE A 173 -4.53 8.18 8.03
N TYR A 174 -4.19 8.14 9.32
CA TYR A 174 -3.13 9.02 9.86
C TYR A 174 -1.76 8.74 9.25
N TYR A 175 -1.42 7.47 9.00
CA TYR A 175 -0.16 7.12 8.34
C TYR A 175 -0.12 7.60 6.89
N LEU A 176 -1.24 7.55 6.17
CA LEU A 176 -1.37 8.13 4.84
C LEU A 176 -1.12 9.65 4.86
N LEU A 177 -1.71 10.37 5.82
CA LEU A 177 -1.51 11.81 5.97
C LEU A 177 -0.04 12.14 6.23
N VAL A 178 0.60 11.46 7.19
CA VAL A 178 2.02 11.66 7.51
C VAL A 178 2.89 11.40 6.27
N GLY A 179 2.62 10.32 5.53
CA GLY A 179 3.30 10.02 4.28
C GLY A 179 3.11 11.12 3.24
N GLY A 180 1.87 11.55 3.00
CA GLY A 180 1.57 12.60 2.02
C GLY A 180 2.24 13.95 2.35
N PHE A 181 2.18 14.39 3.61
CA PHE A 181 2.90 15.61 4.03
C PHE A 181 4.42 15.45 3.89
N THR A 182 4.96 14.29 4.27
CA THR A 182 6.40 14.02 4.12
C THR A 182 6.82 14.06 2.65
N ASN A 183 6.03 13.49 1.75
CA ASN A 183 6.30 13.53 0.33
C ASN A 183 6.33 14.97 -0.20
N ILE A 184 5.32 15.79 0.11
CA ILE A 184 5.29 17.19 -0.34
C ILE A 184 6.54 17.95 0.12
N VAL A 185 6.95 17.75 1.38
CA VAL A 185 8.16 18.37 1.92
C VAL A 185 9.41 17.87 1.20
N LEU A 186 9.52 16.56 0.96
CA LEU A 186 10.66 15.97 0.25
C LEU A 186 10.72 16.40 -1.22
N ASP A 187 9.59 16.51 -1.90
CA ASP A 187 9.54 16.95 -3.29
C ASP A 187 9.96 18.43 -3.40
N LEU A 188 9.54 19.29 -2.47
CA LEU A 188 10.05 20.66 -2.41
C LEU A 188 11.58 20.71 -2.19
N ILE A 189 12.12 19.83 -1.33
CA ILE A 189 13.56 19.78 -1.08
C ILE A 189 14.31 19.24 -2.30
N PHE A 190 13.96 18.05 -2.80
CA PHE A 190 14.71 17.39 -3.87
C PHE A 190 14.49 18.03 -5.23
N VAL A 191 13.26 18.45 -5.53
CA VAL A 191 12.92 19.03 -6.84
C VAL A 191 13.22 20.52 -6.86
N ALA A 192 12.68 21.29 -5.91
CA ALA A 192 12.78 22.75 -5.96
C ALA A 192 14.12 23.29 -5.42
N ALA A 193 14.65 22.71 -4.32
CA ALA A 193 15.90 23.21 -3.73
C ALA A 193 17.16 22.55 -4.32
N MET A 194 17.13 21.25 -4.59
CA MET A 194 18.29 20.51 -5.12
C MET A 194 18.30 20.36 -6.65
N GLY A 195 17.20 20.74 -7.33
CA GLY A 195 17.12 20.68 -8.80
C GLY A 195 17.19 19.27 -9.39
N MET A 196 16.89 18.22 -8.61
CA MET A 196 17.03 16.81 -9.04
C MET A 196 15.93 16.37 -10.03
N GLY A 197 14.97 17.26 -10.35
CA GLY A 197 13.91 17.03 -11.32
C GLY A 197 13.10 15.77 -11.02
N VAL A 198 12.84 14.97 -12.06
CA VAL A 198 12.06 13.72 -12.00
C VAL A 198 12.62 12.70 -11.00
N VAL A 199 13.95 12.60 -10.90
CA VAL A 199 14.60 11.67 -9.95
C VAL A 199 14.31 12.10 -8.52
N GLY A 200 14.29 13.40 -8.25
CA GLY A 200 13.94 13.96 -6.94
C GLY A 200 12.52 13.62 -6.51
N ALA A 201 11.53 13.78 -7.42
CA ALA A 201 10.13 13.43 -7.16
C ALA A 201 9.95 11.93 -6.88
N GLY A 202 10.63 11.08 -7.66
CA GLY A 202 10.61 9.64 -7.44
C GLY A 202 11.18 9.25 -6.08
N LEU A 203 12.32 9.83 -5.69
CA LEU A 203 12.92 9.59 -4.38
C LEU A 203 12.05 10.09 -3.22
N GLY A 204 11.46 11.28 -3.36
CA GLY A 204 10.54 11.84 -2.37
C GLY A 204 9.33 10.93 -2.14
N THR A 205 8.79 10.37 -3.22
CA THR A 205 7.70 9.38 -3.18
C THR A 205 8.12 8.09 -2.47
N VAL A 206 9.26 7.50 -2.85
CA VAL A 206 9.74 6.25 -2.25
C VAL A 206 10.02 6.42 -0.75
N LEU A 207 10.64 7.53 -0.34
CA LEU A 207 10.94 7.80 1.06
C LEU A 207 9.70 8.05 1.91
N ALA A 208 8.72 8.78 1.37
CA ALA A 208 7.43 8.96 2.03
C ALA A 208 6.68 7.63 2.20
N GLN A 209 6.66 6.79 1.17
CA GLN A 209 6.09 5.45 1.25
C GLN A 209 6.83 4.57 2.26
N ALA A 210 8.17 4.67 2.33
CA ALA A 210 8.97 3.96 3.32
C ALA A 210 8.59 4.35 4.75
N LEU A 211 8.39 5.64 5.02
CA LEU A 211 7.92 6.11 6.33
C LEU A 211 6.54 5.53 6.68
N SER A 212 5.57 5.62 5.77
CA SER A 212 4.23 5.06 5.98
C SER A 212 4.27 3.54 6.20
N CYS A 213 5.10 2.83 5.44
CA CYS A 213 5.34 1.41 5.58
C CYS A 213 5.88 1.06 6.96
N LEU A 214 6.89 1.78 7.46
CA LEU A 214 7.47 1.55 8.79
C LEU A 214 6.43 1.73 9.90
N LEU A 215 5.59 2.76 9.82
CA LEU A 215 4.52 3.02 10.80
C LEU A 215 3.49 1.89 10.83
N VAL A 216 3.04 1.46 9.65
CA VAL A 216 2.10 0.35 9.49
C VAL A 216 2.70 -0.97 10.01
N LEU A 217 3.92 -1.31 9.61
CA LEU A 217 4.59 -2.55 10.02
C LEU A 217 4.86 -2.59 11.53
N LYS A 218 5.22 -1.45 12.14
CA LYS A 218 5.36 -1.34 13.60
C LYS A 218 4.05 -1.66 14.30
N LYS A 219 2.93 -1.15 13.79
CA LYS A 219 1.60 -1.41 14.35
C LYS A 219 1.16 -2.86 14.15
N VAL A 220 1.29 -3.41 12.94
CA VAL A 220 1.00 -4.83 12.65
C VAL A 220 1.85 -5.75 13.53
N SER A 221 3.13 -5.45 13.70
CA SER A 221 4.04 -6.26 14.52
C SER A 221 3.66 -6.24 16.00
N ARG A 222 3.18 -5.09 16.51
CA ARG A 222 2.69 -4.98 17.89
C ARG A 222 1.45 -5.85 18.10
N TYR A 223 0.44 -5.74 17.24
CA TYR A 223 -0.75 -6.59 17.31
C TYR A 223 -0.42 -8.07 17.21
N ARG A 224 0.46 -8.44 16.28
CA ARG A 224 0.92 -9.81 16.14
C ARG A 224 1.57 -10.33 17.42
N LYS A 225 2.45 -9.56 18.05
CA LYS A 225 3.10 -9.96 19.32
C LYS A 225 2.09 -10.15 20.45
N GLU A 226 1.12 -9.24 20.58
CA GLU A 226 0.05 -9.33 21.59
C GLU A 226 -0.79 -10.62 21.40
N LEU A 227 -1.02 -11.04 20.14
CA LEU A 227 -1.72 -12.30 19.84
C LEU A 227 -0.83 -13.54 19.97
N GLU A 228 0.46 -13.45 19.66
CA GLU A 228 1.43 -14.57 19.73
C GLU A 228 1.75 -15.03 21.16
N GLU A 229 1.64 -14.14 22.15
CA GLU A 229 1.76 -14.53 23.57
C GLU A 229 0.67 -15.55 23.98
N THR A 230 -0.42 -15.65 23.21
CA THR A 230 -1.46 -16.67 23.35
C THR A 230 -1.11 -17.90 22.49
N LYS A 231 -0.19 -18.74 22.99
CA LYS A 231 0.15 -20.11 22.49
C LYS A 231 -0.10 -20.37 20.99
N SER A 232 0.89 -20.12 20.14
CA SER A 232 0.95 -20.81 18.83
C SER A 232 2.32 -21.44 18.57
N LYS A 233 2.32 -22.76 18.42
CA LYS A 233 3.41 -23.58 17.91
C LYS A 233 3.13 -23.83 16.42
N ASN A 234 4.12 -23.50 15.59
CA ASN A 234 4.29 -23.87 14.18
C ASN A 234 3.72 -22.98 13.05
N ILE A 235 4.30 -23.27 11.89
CA ILE A 235 4.86 -22.41 10.83
C ILE A 235 3.93 -22.45 9.62
N LEU A 236 3.68 -21.29 9.00
CA LEU A 236 3.11 -21.09 7.65
C LEU A 236 2.33 -22.29 7.08
N ASP A 237 1.01 -22.32 7.29
CA ASP A 237 0.16 -23.30 6.62
C ASP A 237 -0.13 -22.84 5.18
N THR A 238 0.35 -23.63 4.21
CA THR A 238 0.14 -23.41 2.77
C THR A 238 -1.35 -23.30 2.41
N THR A 239 -2.22 -23.92 3.21
CA THR A 239 -3.68 -23.84 3.05
C THR A 239 -4.19 -22.41 3.14
N HIS A 240 -3.67 -21.62 4.08
CA HIS A 240 -4.09 -20.22 4.25
C HIS A 240 -3.62 -19.32 3.09
N ILE A 241 -2.49 -19.65 2.46
CA ILE A 241 -2.01 -18.94 1.27
C ILE A 241 -2.92 -19.23 0.07
N LEU A 242 -3.36 -20.48 -0.11
CA LEU A 242 -4.29 -20.86 -1.17
C LEU A 242 -5.66 -20.21 -1.01
N GLU A 243 -6.22 -20.22 0.21
CA GLU A 243 -7.49 -19.51 0.50
C GLU A 243 -7.37 -18.01 0.25
N MET A 244 -6.25 -17.41 0.67
CA MET A 244 -5.95 -16.01 0.44
C MET A 244 -5.89 -15.68 -1.06
N LEU A 245 -5.22 -16.52 -1.86
CA LEU A 245 -5.13 -16.36 -3.30
C LEU A 245 -6.49 -16.55 -3.99
N ALA A 246 -7.32 -17.48 -3.52
CA ALA A 246 -8.66 -17.68 -4.09
C ALA A 246 -9.55 -16.44 -3.95
N ILE A 247 -9.46 -15.73 -2.80
CA ILE A 247 -10.19 -14.47 -2.58
C ILE A 247 -9.47 -13.29 -3.24
N GLY A 248 -8.13 -13.31 -3.24
CA GLY A 248 -7.29 -12.25 -3.76
C GLY A 248 -7.28 -12.19 -5.28
N LEU A 249 -7.44 -13.31 -6.00
CA LEU A 249 -7.37 -13.36 -7.47
C LEU A 249 -8.47 -12.52 -8.13
N PRO A 250 -9.76 -12.62 -7.74
CA PRO A 250 -10.80 -11.70 -8.23
C PRO A 250 -10.49 -10.22 -7.95
N ILE A 251 -9.97 -9.91 -6.75
CA ILE A 251 -9.63 -8.53 -6.35
C ILE A 251 -8.45 -8.01 -7.16
N GLY A 252 -7.43 -8.84 -7.35
CA GLY A 252 -6.27 -8.54 -8.19
C GLY A 252 -6.68 -8.28 -9.63
N MET A 253 -7.52 -9.13 -10.22
CA MET A 253 -8.05 -8.92 -11.57
C MET A 253 -8.89 -7.65 -11.67
N GLN A 254 -9.73 -7.36 -10.67
CA GLN A 254 -10.48 -6.10 -10.61
C GLN A 254 -9.54 -4.89 -10.58
N SER A 255 -8.49 -4.93 -9.76
CA SER A 255 -7.52 -3.83 -9.61
C SER A 255 -6.65 -3.56 -10.85
N VAL A 256 -6.67 -4.48 -11.82
CA VAL A 256 -6.01 -4.35 -13.12
C VAL A 256 -6.95 -3.72 -14.16
N LEU A 257 -8.27 -3.90 -13.99
CA LEU A 257 -9.29 -3.42 -14.93
C LEU A 257 -9.75 -1.97 -14.65
N TYR A 258 -9.47 -1.44 -13.44
CA TYR A 258 -9.86 -0.12 -12.97
C TYR A 258 -8.63 0.67 -12.49
#